data_AF-A0A2N3ERE8-F1
#
_entry.id   AF-A0A2N3ERE8-F1
#
_cell.length_a   1.000
_cell.length_b   1.000
_cell.length_c   1.000
_cell.angle_alpha   90.00
_cell.angle_beta   90.00
_cell.angle_gamma   90.00
#
_symmetry.space_group_name_H-M   'P 1'
#
loop_
_entity.id
_entity.type
_entity.pdbx_description
1 polymer ?
#
loop_
_entity_poly.entity_id
_entity_poly.type
_entity_poly.pdbx_seq_one_letter_code
_entity_poly.pdbx_strand_id
1 'polypeptide(L)'
;MIIRAIDGLNETVGRIVSVVAIVFAAFIIYDVFMRYVLNDPTRWAFDVTKQMFGFYFVLLGGYALRHQAHVRVDLLTANLSETPARIVDALGYLIFFFPFAWVFTTRSYEFAMRSYAQGETTYGSVQLPVYPLKMAMAAAAALLLLQGIAEVLKLVFNRQEVRSDA
;
A
#
# COMPACT_ATOMS: atom_id res chain seq x y z
N MET A 1 13.73 -14.32 -13.62
CA MET A 1 12.40 -14.95 -13.41
C MET A 1 11.71 -14.37 -12.17
N ILE A 2 12.36 -14.38 -11.01
CA ILE A 2 11.80 -13.90 -9.73
C ILE A 2 11.30 -12.45 -9.79
N ILE A 3 12.11 -11.50 -10.28
CA ILE A 3 11.72 -10.08 -10.41
C ILE A 3 10.40 -9.91 -11.17
N ARG A 4 10.28 -10.54 -12.36
CA ARG A 4 9.07 -10.46 -13.19
C ARG A 4 7.83 -11.05 -12.51
N ALA A 5 8.00 -12.11 -11.72
CA ALA A 5 6.90 -12.72 -10.98
C ALA A 5 6.39 -11.79 -9.87
N ILE A 6 7.29 -11.18 -9.10
CA ILE A 6 6.94 -10.23 -8.04
C ILE A 6 6.33 -8.96 -8.61
N ASP A 7 6.93 -8.41 -9.67
CA ASP A 7 6.42 -7.24 -10.36
C ASP A 7 5.01 -7.51 -10.90
N GLY A 8 4.79 -8.63 -11.60
CA GLY A 8 3.50 -9.03 -12.14
C GLY A 8 2.43 -9.31 -11.08
N LEU A 9 2.83 -9.83 -9.91
CA LEU A 9 1.93 -9.99 -8.76
C LEU A 9 1.43 -8.63 -8.26
N ASN A 10 2.35 -7.69 -8.02
CA ASN A 10 1.98 -6.33 -7.60
C ASN A 10 1.16 -5.60 -8.68
N GLU A 11 1.40 -5.83 -9.96
CA GLU A 11 0.58 -5.29 -11.05
C GLU A 11 -0.87 -5.75 -10.96
N THR A 12 -1.04 -7.07 -10.78
CA THR A 12 -2.35 -7.71 -10.78
C THR A 12 -3.14 -7.26 -9.56
N VAL A 13 -2.50 -7.24 -8.39
CA VAL A 13 -3.09 -6.71 -7.16
C VAL A 13 -3.48 -5.24 -7.34
N GLY A 14 -2.56 -4.41 -7.85
CA GLY A 14 -2.82 -2.99 -8.09
C GLY A 14 -4.04 -2.79 -8.98
N ARG A 15 -4.10 -3.48 -10.13
CA ARG A 15 -5.23 -3.37 -11.09
C ARG A 15 -6.56 -3.81 -10.49
N ILE A 16 -6.59 -4.90 -9.73
CA ILE A 16 -7.82 -5.38 -9.07
C ILE A 16 -8.27 -4.36 -8.02
N VAL A 17 -7.32 -3.88 -7.20
CA VAL A 17 -7.61 -2.94 -6.11
C VAL A 17 -8.01 -1.56 -6.65
N SER A 18 -7.54 -1.14 -7.83
CA SER A 18 -7.98 0.11 -8.49
C SER A 18 -9.49 0.20 -8.66
N VAL A 19 -10.19 -0.92 -8.84
CA VAL A 19 -11.66 -0.93 -8.96
C VAL A 19 -12.32 -0.46 -7.66
N VAL A 20 -11.73 -0.73 -6.50
CA VAL A 20 -12.23 -0.31 -5.18
C VAL A 20 -12.34 1.22 -5.09
N ALA A 21 -11.42 1.96 -5.76
CA ALA A 21 -11.47 3.42 -5.83
C ALA A 21 -12.75 3.94 -6.49
N ILE A 22 -13.14 3.32 -7.59
CA ILE A 22 -14.37 3.67 -8.31
C ILE A 22 -15.59 3.41 -7.41
N VAL A 23 -15.60 2.28 -6.71
CA VAL A 23 -16.73 1.89 -5.85
C VAL A 23 -16.89 2.84 -4.66
N PHE A 24 -15.82 3.14 -3.90
CA PHE A 24 -15.97 4.06 -2.77
C PHE A 24 -16.23 5.50 -3.23
N ALA A 25 -15.72 5.92 -4.39
CA ALA A 25 -16.07 7.22 -4.97
C ALA A 25 -17.57 7.30 -5.29
N ALA A 26 -18.16 6.24 -5.84
CA ALA A 26 -19.60 6.16 -6.09
C ALA A 26 -20.41 6.28 -4.78
N PHE A 27 -19.97 5.64 -3.69
CA PHE A 27 -20.61 5.77 -2.38
C PHE A 27 -20.49 7.20 -1.80
N ILE A 28 -19.36 7.88 -2.00
CA ILE A 28 -19.21 9.28 -1.59
C ILE A 28 -20.18 10.17 -2.39
N ILE A 29 -20.25 9.99 -3.72
CA ILE A 29 -21.18 10.75 -4.58
C ILE A 29 -22.63 10.51 -4.14
N TYR A 30 -22.98 9.25 -3.85
CA TYR A 30 -24.29 8.90 -3.33
C TYR A 30 -24.60 9.60 -1.99
N ASP A 31 -23.69 9.57 -1.02
CA ASP A 31 -23.91 10.24 0.28
C ASP A 31 -24.08 11.76 0.13
N VAL A 32 -23.25 12.38 -0.72
CA VAL A 32 -23.34 13.81 -1.04
C VAL A 32 -24.70 14.12 -1.68
N PHE A 33 -25.15 13.32 -2.63
CA PHE A 33 -26.47 13.49 -3.27
C PHE A 33 -27.60 13.38 -2.24
N MET A 34 -27.61 12.32 -1.44
CA MET A 34 -28.61 12.10 -0.40
C MET A 34 -28.68 13.27 0.59
N ARG A 35 -27.52 13.78 1.02
CA ARG A 35 -27.41 14.87 1.98
C ARG A 35 -27.86 16.22 1.43
N TYR A 36 -27.40 16.58 0.24
CA TYR A 36 -27.56 17.95 -0.27
C TYR A 36 -28.75 18.12 -1.22
N VAL A 37 -29.17 17.04 -1.90
CA VAL A 37 -30.31 17.10 -2.85
C VAL A 37 -31.59 16.59 -2.18
N LEU A 38 -31.50 15.48 -1.46
CA LEU A 38 -32.68 14.83 -0.85
C LEU A 38 -32.88 15.21 0.62
N ASN A 39 -31.94 15.91 1.23
CA ASN A 39 -31.96 16.30 2.64
C ASN A 39 -32.15 15.09 3.60
N ASP A 40 -31.65 13.92 3.20
CA ASP A 40 -31.73 12.66 3.96
C ASP A 40 -30.33 12.01 4.07
N PRO A 41 -29.46 12.50 4.96
CA PRO A 41 -28.07 12.06 5.05
C PRO A 41 -27.94 10.59 5.47
N THR A 42 -27.04 9.85 4.81
CA THR A 42 -26.88 8.43 5.13
C THR A 42 -25.97 8.22 6.34
N ARG A 43 -26.39 7.35 7.26
CA ARG A 43 -25.64 7.08 8.51
C ARG A 43 -24.44 6.15 8.30
N TRP A 44 -24.44 5.35 7.23
CA TRP A 44 -23.49 4.25 7.04
C TRP A 44 -22.37 4.57 6.05
N ALA A 45 -22.59 5.48 5.10
CA ALA A 45 -21.68 5.67 3.97
C ALA A 45 -20.27 6.04 4.43
N PHE A 46 -20.15 6.97 5.39
CA PHE A 46 -18.86 7.40 5.91
C PHE A 46 -18.02 6.26 6.50
N ASP A 47 -18.63 5.35 7.27
CA ASP A 47 -17.89 4.25 7.88
C ASP A 47 -17.46 3.20 6.86
N VAL A 48 -18.31 2.93 5.86
CA VAL A 48 -17.98 2.02 4.76
C VAL A 48 -16.87 2.59 3.90
N THR A 49 -16.99 3.84 3.43
CA THR A 49 -16.00 4.47 2.56
C THR A 49 -14.65 4.62 3.25
N LYS A 50 -14.64 4.88 4.57
CA LYS A 50 -13.41 4.95 5.38
C LYS A 50 -12.68 3.61 5.41
N GLN A 51 -13.39 2.49 5.62
CA GLN A 51 -12.77 1.16 5.56
C GLN A 51 -12.28 0.82 4.15
N MET A 52 -13.08 1.09 3.12
CA MET A 52 -12.71 0.82 1.73
C MET A 52 -11.49 1.62 1.30
N PHE A 53 -11.40 2.89 1.70
CA PHE A 53 -10.23 3.73 1.45
C PHE A 53 -8.99 3.17 2.13
N GLY A 54 -9.07 2.77 3.41
CA GLY A 54 -7.96 2.14 4.10
C GLY A 54 -7.48 0.85 3.42
N PHE A 55 -8.43 0.03 2.96
CA PHE A 55 -8.15 -1.22 2.26
C PHE A 55 -7.45 -0.96 0.92
N TYR A 56 -7.98 -0.02 0.15
CA TYR A 56 -7.43 0.43 -1.12
C TYR A 56 -6.00 0.97 -0.96
N PHE A 57 -5.81 1.91 -0.03
CA PHE A 57 -4.54 2.59 0.17
C PHE A 57 -3.43 1.64 0.59
N VAL A 58 -3.70 0.74 1.55
CA VAL A 58 -2.65 -0.12 2.09
C VAL A 58 -2.19 -1.15 1.06
N LEU A 59 -3.12 -1.78 0.31
CA LEU A 59 -2.77 -2.80 -0.68
C LEU A 59 -1.98 -2.26 -1.88
N LEU A 60 -2.13 -0.96 -2.18
CA LEU A 60 -1.34 -0.31 -3.22
C LEU A 60 0.12 -0.03 -2.83
N GLY A 61 0.52 -0.25 -1.57
CA GLY A 61 1.87 0.03 -1.11
C GLY A 61 2.97 -0.68 -1.92
N GLY A 62 2.78 -1.96 -2.25
CA GLY A 62 3.73 -2.71 -3.09
C GLY A 62 3.70 -2.26 -4.56
N TYR A 63 2.51 -1.98 -5.10
CA TYR A 63 2.36 -1.43 -6.45
C TYR A 63 3.04 -0.06 -6.60
N ALA A 64 2.89 0.81 -5.61
CA ALA A 64 3.52 2.13 -5.57
C ALA A 64 5.04 2.01 -5.52
N LEU A 65 5.59 1.08 -4.72
CA LEU A 65 7.03 0.85 -4.66
C LEU A 65 7.60 0.41 -6.00
N ARG A 66 6.92 -0.49 -6.70
CA ARG A 66 7.31 -0.92 -8.05
C ARG A 66 7.42 0.25 -9.02
N HIS A 67 6.47 1.17 -8.96
CA HIS A 67 6.40 2.33 -9.84
C HIS A 67 7.21 3.53 -9.34
N GLN A 68 8.04 3.35 -8.30
CA GLN A 68 8.80 4.43 -7.65
C GLN A 68 7.93 5.62 -7.21
N ALA A 69 6.66 5.36 -6.87
CA ALA A 69 5.70 6.37 -6.47
C ALA A 69 5.69 6.65 -4.96
N HIS A 70 6.52 5.94 -4.18
CA HIS A 70 6.77 6.33 -2.79
C HIS A 70 7.63 7.59 -2.75
N VAL A 71 7.27 8.52 -1.87
CA VAL A 71 8.04 9.74 -1.68
C VAL A 71 9.47 9.37 -1.28
N ARG A 72 10.42 9.76 -2.12
CA ARG A 72 11.86 9.61 -1.91
C ARG A 72 12.46 10.97 -1.62
N VAL A 73 13.47 11.02 -0.75
CA VAL A 73 14.24 12.23 -0.47
C VAL A 73 15.62 12.08 -1.08
N ASP A 74 15.88 12.79 -2.18
CA ASP A 74 17.13 12.67 -2.95
C ASP A 74 18.19 13.73 -2.59
N LEU A 75 18.12 14.33 -1.39
CA LEU A 75 19.03 15.41 -0.99
C LEU A 75 20.52 15.03 -1.06
N LEU A 76 20.84 13.77 -0.75
CA LEU A 76 22.22 13.27 -0.74
C LEU A 76 22.61 12.54 -2.03
N THR A 77 21.65 11.99 -2.76
CA THR A 77 21.85 11.15 -3.96
C THR A 77 21.80 11.95 -5.26
N ALA A 78 21.23 13.17 -5.25
CA ALA A 78 21.09 14.00 -6.44
C ALA A 78 22.43 14.33 -7.13
N ASN A 79 23.47 14.59 -6.33
CA ASN A 79 24.79 15.01 -6.84
C ASN A 79 25.81 13.85 -6.95
N LEU A 80 25.41 12.63 -6.61
CA LEU A 80 26.30 11.46 -6.66
C LEU A 80 26.34 10.86 -8.06
N SER A 81 27.51 10.34 -8.45
CA SER A 81 27.63 9.47 -9.63
C SER A 81 26.87 8.16 -9.43
N GLU A 82 26.62 7.41 -10.51
CA GLU A 82 25.74 6.23 -10.48
C GLU A 82 26.13 5.20 -9.41
N THR A 83 27.43 4.91 -9.26
CA THR A 83 27.91 3.86 -8.36
C THR A 83 27.70 4.19 -6.88
N PRO A 84 28.13 5.37 -6.36
CA PRO A 84 27.81 5.78 -5.00
C PRO A 84 26.31 5.90 -4.73
N ALA A 85 25.52 6.42 -5.68
CA ALA A 85 24.07 6.52 -5.53
C ALA A 85 23.41 5.15 -5.34
N ARG A 86 23.82 4.13 -6.11
CA ARG A 86 23.33 2.75 -5.95
C ARG A 86 23.68 2.14 -4.60
N ILE A 87 24.88 2.43 -4.08
CA ILE A 87 25.29 1.94 -2.75
C ILE A 87 24.42 2.56 -1.66
N VAL A 88 24.16 3.87 -1.74
CA VAL A 88 23.27 4.57 -0.80
C VAL A 88 21.85 3.98 -0.86
N ASP A 89 21.30 3.77 -2.05
CA ASP A 89 19.99 3.14 -2.22
C ASP A 89 19.96 1.72 -1.62
N ALA A 90 20.96 0.89 -1.91
CA ALA A 90 21.05 -0.47 -1.38
C ALA A 90 21.16 -0.50 0.15
N LEU A 91 21.95 0.40 0.74
CA LEU A 91 22.04 0.56 2.19
C LEU A 91 20.72 1.08 2.78
N GLY A 92 20.01 1.97 2.09
CA GLY A 92 18.69 2.44 2.47
C GLY A 92 17.68 1.29 2.55
N TYR A 93 17.70 0.40 1.56
CA TYR A 93 16.89 -0.81 1.60
C TYR A 93 17.28 -1.74 2.74
N LEU A 94 18.58 -1.96 2.96
CA LEU A 94 19.09 -2.87 3.98
C LEU A 94 18.81 -2.40 5.42
N ILE A 95 19.05 -1.13 5.70
CA ILE A 95 19.06 -0.57 7.05
C ILE A 95 17.67 -0.05 7.45
N PHE A 96 16.91 0.51 6.51
CA PHE A 96 15.61 1.12 6.82
C PHE A 96 14.45 0.29 6.29
N PHE A 97 14.45 -0.03 5.00
CA PHE A 97 13.29 -0.67 4.37
C PHE A 97 13.04 -2.08 4.90
N PHE A 98 14.03 -2.98 4.89
CA PHE A 98 13.81 -4.37 5.28
C PHE A 98 13.47 -4.55 6.76
N PRO A 99 14.14 -3.87 7.71
CA PRO A 99 13.73 -3.92 9.11
C PRO A 99 12.29 -3.41 9.31
N PHE A 100 11.93 -2.31 8.65
CA PHE A 100 10.55 -1.81 8.66
C PHE A 100 9.57 -2.83 8.07
N ALA A 101 9.82 -3.31 6.85
CA ALA A 101 8.91 -4.22 6.15
C ALA A 101 8.75 -5.55 6.89
N TRP A 102 9.81 -6.05 7.52
CA TRP A 102 9.76 -7.25 8.36
C TRP A 102 8.88 -7.06 9.61
N VAL A 103 9.12 -5.98 10.36
CA VAL A 103 8.30 -5.65 11.53
C VAL A 103 6.86 -5.39 11.11
N PHE A 104 6.65 -4.67 10.01
CA PHE A 104 5.32 -4.37 9.51
C PHE A 104 4.59 -5.66 9.13
N THR A 105 5.24 -6.60 8.45
CA THR A 105 4.65 -7.91 8.09
C THR A 105 4.27 -8.72 9.32
N THR A 106 5.18 -8.88 10.27
CA THR A 106 4.94 -9.72 11.47
C THR A 106 3.87 -9.11 12.38
N ARG A 107 3.95 -7.80 12.64
CA ARG A 107 3.00 -7.10 13.53
C ARG A 107 1.62 -6.93 12.91
N SER A 108 1.54 -6.66 11.61
CA SER A 108 0.23 -6.57 10.92
C SER A 108 -0.47 -7.94 10.90
N TYR A 109 0.25 -9.05 10.74
CA TYR A 109 -0.32 -10.38 10.85
C TYR A 109 -0.89 -10.67 12.26
N GLU A 110 -0.10 -10.43 13.32
CA GLU A 110 -0.56 -10.57 14.71
C GLU A 110 -1.77 -9.66 15.00
N PHE A 111 -1.78 -8.46 14.43
CA PHE A 111 -2.87 -7.49 14.57
C PHE A 111 -4.15 -7.97 13.87
N ALA A 112 -4.02 -8.54 12.67
CA ALA A 112 -5.13 -9.11 11.92
C ALA A 112 -5.74 -10.32 12.62
N MET A 113 -4.90 -11.26 13.08
CA MET A 113 -5.37 -12.48 13.74
C MET A 113 -6.05 -12.19 15.08
N ARG A 114 -5.52 -11.25 15.87
CA ARG A 114 -6.18 -10.80 17.10
C ARG A 114 -7.55 -10.18 16.82
N SER A 115 -7.63 -9.32 15.81
CA SER A 115 -8.89 -8.67 15.41
C SER A 115 -9.95 -9.68 14.97
N TYR A 116 -9.54 -10.68 14.18
CA TYR A 116 -10.41 -11.77 13.75
C TYR A 116 -10.91 -12.60 14.93
N ALA A 117 -10.01 -13.02 15.83
CA ALA A 117 -10.35 -13.82 17.01
C ALA A 117 -11.29 -13.08 17.99
N GLN A 118 -11.19 -11.75 18.06
CA GLN A 118 -12.02 -10.91 18.93
C GLN A 118 -13.34 -10.47 18.29
N GLY A 119 -13.52 -10.69 16.97
CA GLY A 119 -14.69 -10.16 16.25
C GLY A 119 -14.76 -8.63 16.28
N GLU A 120 -13.60 -7.95 16.19
CA GLU A 120 -13.51 -6.51 16.38
C GLU A 120 -14.29 -5.72 15.31
N THR A 121 -15.01 -4.70 15.76
CA THR A 121 -15.82 -3.81 14.93
C THR A 121 -15.41 -2.35 15.06
N THR A 122 -15.74 -1.54 14.07
CA THR A 122 -15.53 -0.09 14.11
C THR A 122 -16.40 0.58 15.16
N TYR A 123 -15.88 1.65 15.76
CA TYR A 123 -16.62 2.56 16.65
C TYR A 123 -17.34 3.65 15.86
N GLY A 124 -18.08 3.23 14.82
CA GLY A 124 -18.79 4.12 13.90
C GLY A 124 -20.30 4.15 14.13
N SER A 125 -21.00 4.89 13.28
CA SER A 125 -22.47 4.87 13.21
C SER A 125 -22.99 3.47 12.82
N VAL A 126 -22.19 2.73 12.06
CA VAL A 126 -22.37 1.29 11.81
C VAL A 126 -21.14 0.53 12.31
N GLN A 127 -21.39 -0.59 12.98
CA GLN A 127 -20.36 -1.49 13.47
C GLN A 127 -19.96 -2.45 12.34
N LEU A 128 -18.91 -2.08 11.61
CA LEU A 128 -18.35 -2.89 10.53
C LEU A 128 -17.19 -3.73 11.08
N PRO A 129 -17.06 -5.01 10.69
CA PRO A 129 -15.90 -5.80 11.08
C PRO A 129 -14.61 -5.16 10.57
N VAL A 130 -13.59 -5.04 11.43
CA VAL A 130 -12.31 -4.39 11.09
C VAL A 130 -11.29 -5.38 10.54
N TYR A 131 -11.45 -6.66 10.86
CA TYR A 131 -10.50 -7.70 10.48
C TYR A 131 -10.22 -7.79 8.96
N PRO A 132 -11.15 -7.52 8.01
CA PRO A 132 -10.82 -7.52 6.57
C PRO A 132 -9.75 -6.49 6.20
N LEU A 133 -9.86 -5.28 6.74
CA LEU A 133 -8.86 -4.23 6.55
C LEU A 133 -7.51 -4.64 7.15
N LYS A 134 -7.50 -5.19 8.36
CA LYS A 134 -6.25 -5.61 9.02
C LYS A 134 -5.57 -6.78 8.32
N MET A 135 -6.35 -7.73 7.79
CA MET A 135 -5.82 -8.79 6.92
C MET A 135 -5.23 -8.21 5.63
N ALA A 136 -5.88 -7.21 5.03
CA ALA A 136 -5.34 -6.51 3.87
C ALA A 136 -4.01 -5.79 4.21
N MET A 137 -3.88 -5.21 5.41
CA MET A 137 -2.60 -4.67 5.88
C MET A 137 -1.51 -5.74 5.94
N ALA A 138 -1.81 -6.94 6.44
CA ALA A 138 -0.86 -8.05 6.49
C ALA A 138 -0.44 -8.53 5.09
N ALA A 139 -1.41 -8.68 4.18
CA ALA A 139 -1.14 -9.01 2.79
C ALA A 139 -0.30 -7.93 2.10
N ALA A 140 -0.64 -6.66 2.28
CA ALA A 140 0.09 -5.52 1.75
C ALA A 140 1.54 -5.48 2.26
N ALA A 141 1.75 -5.72 3.55
CA ALA A 141 3.09 -5.75 4.13
C ALA A 141 3.95 -6.86 3.52
N ALA A 142 3.38 -8.05 3.30
CA ALA A 142 4.07 -9.15 2.62
C ALA A 142 4.40 -8.80 1.16
N LEU A 143 3.45 -8.21 0.42
CA LEU A 143 3.66 -7.76 -0.97
C LEU A 143 4.74 -6.67 -1.06
N LEU A 144 4.75 -5.73 -0.11
CA LEU A 144 5.75 -4.67 0.00
C LEU A 144 7.14 -5.26 0.26
N LEU A 145 7.25 -6.21 1.20
CA LEU A 145 8.49 -6.90 1.51
C LEU A 145 9.05 -7.63 0.28
N LEU A 146 8.20 -8.37 -0.44
CA LEU A 146 8.57 -9.03 -1.69
C LEU A 146 9.01 -8.03 -2.76
N GLN A 147 8.29 -6.91 -2.92
CA GLN A 147 8.67 -5.88 -3.89
C GLN A 147 10.03 -5.26 -3.55
N GLY A 148 10.34 -5.02 -2.27
CA GLY A 148 11.66 -4.54 -1.87
C GLY A 148 12.80 -5.49 -2.24
N ILE A 149 12.57 -6.81 -2.15
CA ILE A 149 13.53 -7.80 -2.66
C ILE A 149 13.72 -7.62 -4.18
N ALA A 150 12.64 -7.45 -4.94
CA ALA A 150 12.73 -7.22 -6.38
C ALA A 150 13.51 -5.94 -6.71
N GLU A 151 13.28 -4.83 -6.00
CA GLU A 151 13.99 -3.56 -6.21
C GLU A 151 15.49 -3.68 -5.90
N VAL A 152 15.86 -4.36 -4.82
CA VAL A 152 17.28 -4.62 -4.51
C VAL A 152 17.94 -5.52 -5.55
N LEU A 153 17.24 -6.53 -6.06
CA LEU A 153 17.76 -7.34 -7.16
C LEU A 153 17.94 -6.51 -8.45
N LYS A 154 17.03 -5.58 -8.76
CA LYS A 154 17.18 -4.65 -9.90
C LYS A 154 18.42 -3.74 -9.73
N LEU A 155 18.67 -3.25 -8.51
CA LEU A 155 19.87 -2.48 -8.15
C LEU A 155 21.15 -3.30 -8.39
N VAL A 156 21.20 -4.55 -7.90
CA VAL A 156 22.39 -5.43 -8.02
C VAL A 156 22.66 -5.83 -9.48
N PHE A 157 21.63 -6.14 -10.26
CA PHE A 157 21.79 -6.55 -11.66
C PHE A 157 21.87 -5.38 -12.66
N ASN A 158 21.96 -4.15 -12.16
CA ASN A 158 21.99 -2.93 -12.97
C ASN A 158 20.85 -2.84 -14.00
N ARG A 159 19.64 -3.24 -13.59
CA ARG A 159 18.42 -3.20 -14.41
C ARG A 159 17.49 -2.07 -13.99
N GLN A 160 18.03 -0.98 -13.46
CA GLN A 160 17.20 0.16 -13.14
C GLN A 160 16.61 0.70 -14.44
N GLU A 161 15.27 0.74 -14.51
CA GLU A 161 14.60 1.57 -15.50
C GLU A 161 15.12 2.99 -15.30
N VAL A 162 15.49 3.64 -16.40
CA VAL A 162 16.20 4.93 -16.44
C VAL A 162 15.59 5.88 -15.39
N ARG A 163 16.45 6.47 -14.54
CA ARG A 163 16.13 7.51 -13.56
C ARG A 163 15.64 8.76 -14.33
N SER A 164 14.43 8.69 -14.85
CA SER A 164 13.84 9.68 -15.75
C SER A 164 13.23 10.82 -14.94
N ASP A 165 14.05 11.49 -14.14
CA ASP A 165 13.70 12.78 -13.55
C ASP A 165 14.97 13.65 -13.52
N ALA A 166 15.15 14.37 -14.63
CA ALA A 166 15.90 15.62 -14.74
C ALA A 166 15.04 16.59 -15.56
#